data_AF-A0A6M0F8Z3-F1
#
_entry.id   AF-A0A6M0F8Z3-F1
#
_cell.length_a   1.000
_cell.length_b   1.000
_cell.length_c   1.000
_cell.angle_alpha   90.00
_cell.angle_beta   90.00
_cell.angle_gamma   90.00
#
_symmetry.space_group_name_H-M   'P 1'
#
loop_
_entity.id
_entity.type
_entity.pdbx_description
1 polymer ?
#
loop_
_entity_poly.entity_id
_entity_poly.type
_entity_poly.pdbx_seq_one_letter_code
_entity_poly.pdbx_strand_id
1 'polypeptide(L)' 'YLYEALQALQQNPLLMDMLGELGAKTFIEFKEKEWNAFCSQITDWEMTQYINI' A
#
# COMPACT_ATOMS: atom_id res chain seq x y z
N TYR A 1 -7.13 -0.81 7.34
CA TYR A 1 -6.02 -1.47 6.63
C TYR A 1 -5.21 -0.41 5.88
N LEU A 2 -3.90 -0.62 5.61
CA LEU A 2 -3.04 0.41 4.97
C LEU A 2 -3.58 0.81 3.59
N TYR A 3 -4.00 -0.18 2.80
CA TYR A 3 -4.58 0.05 1.48
C TYR A 3 -5.85 0.91 1.52
N GLU A 4 -6.79 0.60 2.41
CA GLU A 4 -8.02 1.38 2.59
C GLU A 4 -7.74 2.81 3.04
N ALA A 5 -6.72 3.01 3.89
CA ALA A 5 -6.31 4.34 4.33
C ALA A 5 -5.72 5.17 3.15
N LEU A 6 -4.96 4.54 2.25
CA LEU A 6 -4.48 5.18 1.03
C LEU A 6 -5.64 5.54 0.09
N GLN A 7 -6.63 4.66 -0.05
CA GLN A 7 -7.84 4.95 -0.83
C GLN A 7 -8.64 6.12 -0.24
N ALA A 8 -8.80 6.16 1.09
CA ALA A 8 -9.48 7.26 1.78
C ALA A 8 -8.72 8.59 1.64
N LEU A 9 -7.38 8.57 1.67
CA LEU A 9 -6.54 9.74 1.44
C LEU A 9 -6.72 10.30 0.02
N GLN A 10 -6.72 9.44 -1.00
CA GLN A 10 -6.92 9.82 -2.40
C GLN A 10 -8.29 10.47 -2.66
N GLN A 11 -9.31 10.09 -1.89
CA GLN A 11 -10.66 10.66 -2.00
C GLN A 11 -10.82 11.99 -1.26
N ASN A 12 -9.82 12.44 -0.50
CA ASN A 12 -9.90 13.68 0.27
C ASN A 12 -9.19 14.84 -0.46
N PRO A 13 -9.94 15.72 -1.17
CA PRO A 13 -9.34 16.78 -1.97
C PRO A 13 -8.54 17.79 -1.12
N LEU A 14 -8.96 18.08 0.12
CA LEU A 14 -8.24 18.99 1.01
C LEU A 14 -6.83 18.47 1.31
N LEU A 15 -6.71 17.17 1.62
CA LEU A 15 -5.43 16.55 1.94
C LEU A 15 -4.55 16.40 0.69
N MET A 16 -5.17 16.08 -0.45
CA MET A 16 -4.46 15.99 -1.73
C MET A 16 -3.92 17.35 -2.18
N ASP A 17 -4.70 18.43 -2.01
CA ASP A 17 -4.26 19.80 -2.31
C ASP A 17 -3.15 20.26 -1.35
N MET A 18 -3.24 19.91 -0.06
CA MET A 18 -2.20 20.23 0.93
C MET A 18 -0.86 19.55 0.61
N LEU A 19 -0.90 18.32 0.09
CA LEU A 19 0.29 17.57 -0.35
C LEU A 19 0.86 18.08 -1.68
N GLY A 20 0.01 18.72 -2.49
CA GLY A 20 0.31 19.12 -3.86
C GLY A 20 0.42 17.93 -4.81
N GLU A 21 0.25 18.17 -6.10
CA GLU A 21 0.15 17.12 -7.14
C GLU A 21 1.36 16.16 -7.13
N LEU A 22 2.58 16.71 -7.16
CA LEU A 22 3.80 15.90 -7.15
C LEU A 22 3.98 15.16 -5.83
N GLY A 23 3.73 15.83 -4.69
CA GLY A 23 3.91 15.25 -3.36
C GLY A 23 2.94 14.11 -3.09
N ALA A 24 1.67 14.31 -3.42
CA ALA A 24 0.63 13.30 -3.25
C ALA A 24 0.91 12.08 -4.15
N LYS A 25 1.26 12.30 -5.42
CA LYS A 25 1.62 11.24 -6.36
C LYS A 25 2.80 10.41 -5.85
N THR A 26 3.92 11.07 -5.49
CA THR A 26 5.12 10.36 -5.01
C THR A 26 4.86 9.62 -3.69
N PHE A 27 4.08 10.21 -2.77
CA PHE A 27 3.73 9.57 -1.51
C PHE A 27 2.89 8.30 -1.70
N ILE A 28 1.85 8.37 -2.54
CA ILE A 28 0.99 7.24 -2.86
C ILE A 28 1.78 6.13 -3.53
N GLU A 29 2.56 6.45 -4.59
CA GLU A 29 3.37 5.45 -5.31
C GLU A 29 4.35 4.72 -4.38
N PHE A 30 4.96 5.45 -3.44
CA PHE A 30 5.87 4.87 -2.46
C PHE A 30 5.15 3.91 -1.51
N LYS A 31 3.98 4.31 -0.99
CA LYS A 31 3.20 3.50 -0.05
C LYS A 31 2.54 2.28 -0.70
N GLU A 32 2.13 2.39 -1.96
CA GLU A 32 1.64 1.25 -2.74
C GLU A 32 2.75 0.23 -3.01
N LYS A 33 3.98 0.67 -3.29
CA LYS A 33 5.14 -0.23 -3.42
C LYS A 33 5.42 -0.97 -2.11
N GLU A 34 5.40 -0.26 -0.99
CA GLU A 34 5.57 -0.85 0.34
C GLU A 34 4.49 -1.89 0.64
N TRP A 35 3.23 -1.57 0.35
CA TRP A 35 2.10 -2.49 0.50
C TRP A 35 2.23 -3.72 -0.39
N ASN A 36 2.57 -3.54 -1.66
CA ASN A 36 2.75 -4.65 -2.60
C ASN A 36 3.92 -5.55 -2.17
N ALA A 37 5.02 -4.99 -1.68
CA ALA A 37 6.14 -5.77 -1.16
C ALA A 37 5.73 -6.60 0.07
N PHE A 38 4.92 -6.02 0.96
CA PHE A 38 4.37 -6.72 2.12
C PHE A 38 3.41 -7.85 1.70
N CYS A 39 2.49 -7.58 0.77
CA CYS A 39 1.53 -8.58 0.28
C CYS A 39 2.15 -9.68 -0.60
N SER A 40 3.28 -9.40 -1.25
CA SER A 40 3.98 -10.35 -2.13
C SER A 40 4.96 -11.25 -1.36
N GLN A 41 5.17 -11.00 -0.06
CA GLN A 41 5.95 -11.92 0.75
C GLN A 41 5.14 -13.19 0.97
N ILE A 42 5.62 -14.30 0.37
CA ILE A 42 5.19 -15.63 0.76
C ILE A 42 5.63 -15.81 2.21
N THR A 43 4.66 -15.95 3.09
CA THR A 43 4.91 -16.19 4.50
C THR A 43 5.32 -17.66 4.73
N ASP A 44 6.15 -17.92 5.74
CA ASP A 44 6.51 -19.30 6.12
C ASP A 44 5.26 -20.15 6.44
N TRP A 45 4.18 -19.50 6.90
CA TRP A 45 2.88 -20.13 7.09
C TRP A 45 2.26 -20.62 5.77
N GLU A 46 2.28 -19.79 4.71
CA GLU A 46 1.77 -20.19 3.39
C GLU A 46 2.58 -21.33 2.78
N MET A 47 3.91 -21.33 2.95
CA MET A 47 4.77 -22.45 2.55
C MET A 47 4.37 -23.74 3.26
N THR A 48 4.15 -23.67 4.57
CA THR A 48 3.76 -24.82 5.39
C THR A 48 2.37 -25.35 5.02
N GLN A 49 1.41 -24.47 4.70
CA GLN A 49 0.03 -24.86 4.40
C GLN A 49 -0.16 -25.40 2.97
N TYR A 50 0.53 -24.84 1.98
CA TYR A 50 0.26 -25.15 0.58
C TYR A 50 1.33 -26.01 -0.10
N ILE A 51 2.58 -25.99 0.38
CA ILE A 51 3.70 -26.64 -0.31
C ILE A 51 4.14 -27.94 0.39
N ASN A 52 3.80 -28.15 1.66
CA ASN A 52 3.97 -29.43 2.37
C ASN A 52 5.39 -30.04 2.19
N ILE A 53 6.43 -29.26 2.53
CA ILE A 53 7.81 -29.76 2.71
C ILE A 53 8.05 -30.00 4.19
#